data_AF-A0AAV5CBL3-F1
#
_entry.id   AF-A0AAV5CBL3-F1
#
_cell.length_a   1.000
_cell.length_b   1.000
_cell.length_c   1.000
_cell.angle_alpha   90.00
_cell.angle_beta   90.00
_cell.angle_gamma   90.00
#
_symmetry.space_group_name_H-M   'P 1'
#
loop_
_entity.id
_entity.type
_entity.pdbx_description
1 polymer ?
#
loop_
_entity_poly.entity_id
_entity_poly.type
_entity_poly.pdbx_seq_one_letter_code
_entity_poly.pdbx_strand_id
1 'polypeptide(L)'
;MVLPSGVPAYQVDVINQCIGDGCAIAGIHVRCGWFSSVVLVDPSKFRRVRHNDCLINGGKPMRAGEVVSFLYANSFPYRLSVTVATCVDPDTAAP
;
A
#
# COMPACT_ATOMS: atom_id res chain seq x y z
N MET A 1 8.05 -8.48 -14.07
CA MET A 1 8.12 -9.92 -13.73
C MET A 1 6.91 -10.61 -14.37
N VAL A 2 6.94 -11.91 -14.65
CA VAL A 2 5.79 -12.62 -15.26
C VAL A 2 5.58 -13.91 -14.48
N LEU A 3 4.31 -14.23 -14.19
CA LEU A 3 3.96 -15.49 -13.53
C LEU A 3 4.13 -16.68 -14.49
N PRO A 4 4.24 -17.92 -13.98
CA PRO A 4 4.24 -19.13 -14.82
C PRO A 4 3.01 -19.23 -15.74
N SER A 5 1.89 -18.59 -15.36
CA SER A 5 0.67 -18.49 -16.16
C SER A 5 0.76 -17.52 -17.34
N GLY A 6 1.89 -16.84 -17.54
CA GLY A 6 2.08 -15.81 -18.57
C GLY A 6 1.50 -14.44 -18.21
N VAL A 7 0.84 -14.29 -17.05
CA VAL A 7 0.27 -13.01 -16.61
C VAL A 7 1.39 -12.10 -16.08
N PRO A 8 1.45 -10.83 -16.52
CA PRO A 8 2.39 -9.85 -15.97
C PRO A 8 2.22 -9.66 -14.47
N ALA A 9 3.34 -9.55 -13.76
CA ALA A 9 3.40 -9.23 -12.34
C ALA A 9 4.10 -7.88 -12.13
N TYR A 10 3.51 -7.07 -11.26
CA TYR A 10 3.91 -5.71 -10.94
C TYR A 10 4.24 -5.62 -9.45
N GLN A 11 5.41 -5.09 -9.14
CA GLN A 11 5.80 -4.76 -7.78
C GLN A 11 5.34 -3.35 -7.44
N VAL A 12 4.74 -3.20 -6.26
CA VAL A 12 4.38 -1.91 -5.69
C VAL A 12 5.16 -1.75 -4.40
N ASP A 13 5.92 -0.66 -4.33
CA ASP A 13 6.62 -0.24 -3.14
C ASP A 13 6.00 1.07 -2.66
N VAL A 14 5.40 1.04 -1.47
CA VAL A 14 4.92 2.24 -0.79
C VAL A 14 5.94 2.62 0.26
N ILE A 15 6.52 3.81 0.15
CA ILE A 15 7.63 4.26 0.99
C ILE A 15 7.16 5.51 1.75
N ASN A 16 7.28 5.50 3.07
CA ASN A 16 7.16 6.73 3.84
C ASN A 16 8.47 7.52 3.74
N GLN A 17 8.49 8.54 2.87
CA GLN A 17 9.67 9.40 2.64
C GLN A 17 9.81 10.53 3.65
N CYS A 18 9.05 10.52 4.74
CA CYS A 18 9.18 11.53 5.78
C CYS A 18 10.60 11.54 6.38
N ILE A 19 11.07 12.74 6.74
CA ILE A 19 12.43 12.97 7.24
C ILE A 19 12.36 13.28 8.74
N GLY A 20 13.04 12.47 9.55
CA GLY A 20 13.16 12.65 11.01
C GLY A 20 12.49 11.53 11.82
N ASP A 21 13.06 11.24 13.00
CA ASP A 21 12.65 10.13 13.88
C ASP A 21 11.23 10.28 14.46
N GLY A 22 10.68 11.50 14.40
CA GLY A 22 9.36 11.86 14.90
C GLY A 22 8.21 11.66 13.91
N CYS A 23 8.41 11.01 12.76
CA CYS A 23 7.40 10.96 11.71
C CYS A 23 6.83 9.57 11.47
N ALA A 24 5.53 9.42 11.72
CA ALA A 24 4.75 8.27 11.31
C ALA A 24 3.53 8.71 10.51
N ILE A 25 3.19 7.94 9.46
CA ILE A 25 2.00 8.17 8.64
C ILE A 25 1.10 6.95 8.74
N ALA A 26 -0.13 7.15 9.21
CA ALA A 26 -1.14 6.11 9.36
C ALA A 26 -2.37 6.38 8.48
N GLY A 27 -3.28 5.40 8.43
CA GLY A 27 -4.54 5.54 7.69
C GLY A 27 -4.33 5.90 6.22
N ILE A 28 -3.36 5.26 5.56
CA ILE A 28 -3.00 5.58 4.18
C ILE A 28 -4.01 4.92 3.24
N HIS A 29 -4.84 5.76 2.60
CA HIS A 29 -5.79 5.36 1.57
C HIS A 29 -5.30 5.79 0.19
N VAL A 30 -5.36 4.86 -0.77
CA VAL A 30 -5.00 5.10 -2.17
C VAL A 30 -6.20 4.83 -3.09
N ARG A 31 -6.30 5.62 -4.15
CA ARG A 31 -7.15 5.29 -5.30
C ARG A 31 -6.58 4.07 -6.00
N CYS A 32 -7.43 3.08 -6.19
CA CYS A 32 -7.08 1.82 -6.84
C CYS A 32 -8.07 1.42 -7.95
N GLY A 33 -9.05 2.27 -8.24
CA GLY A 33 -10.07 2.05 -9.28
C GLY A 33 -10.74 0.68 -9.16
N TRP A 34 -10.68 -0.05 -10.28
CA TRP A 34 -11.17 -1.43 -10.40
C TRP A 34 -10.06 -2.45 -10.14
N PHE A 35 -9.22 -2.22 -9.11
CA PHE A 35 -8.11 -3.11 -8.78
C PHE A 35 -8.57 -4.57 -8.71
N SER A 36 -7.82 -5.42 -9.39
CA SER A 36 -7.97 -6.87 -9.42
C SER A 36 -6.59 -7.50 -9.59
N SER A 37 -6.43 -8.70 -9.04
CA SER A 37 -5.19 -9.46 -9.14
C SER A 37 -5.53 -10.95 -9.30
N VAL A 38 -4.80 -11.62 -10.18
CA VAL A 38 -4.89 -13.08 -10.38
C VAL A 38 -4.24 -13.83 -9.22
N VAL A 39 -3.27 -13.21 -8.55
CA VAL A 39 -2.64 -13.76 -7.34
C VAL A 39 -3.17 -13.09 -6.09
N LEU A 40 -3.17 -13.84 -4.98
CA LEU A 40 -3.56 -13.32 -3.68
C LEU A 40 -2.56 -12.25 -3.23
N VAL A 41 -3.05 -11.03 -3.02
CA VAL A 41 -2.29 -9.95 -2.38
C VAL A 41 -2.55 -10.02 -0.88
N ASP A 42 -1.51 -9.92 -0.08
CA ASP A 42 -1.62 -9.93 1.38
C ASP A 42 -2.52 -8.76 1.87
N PRO A 43 -3.69 -9.04 2.46
CA PRO A 43 -4.63 -8.02 2.88
C PRO A 43 -4.13 -7.17 4.05
N SER A 44 -3.09 -7.62 4.76
CA SER A 44 -2.43 -6.80 5.79
C SER A 44 -1.57 -5.69 5.19
N LYS A 45 -1.11 -5.85 3.94
CA LYS A 45 -0.30 -4.86 3.22
C LYS A 45 -1.14 -3.98 2.31
N PHE A 46 -2.09 -4.57 1.60
CA PHE A 46 -2.94 -3.88 0.64
C PHE A 46 -4.32 -4.52 0.57
N ARG A 47 -5.37 -3.76 0.89
CA ARG A 47 -6.75 -4.25 0.83
C ARG A 47 -7.70 -3.21 0.27
N ARG A 48 -8.55 -3.60 -0.68
CA ARG A 48 -9.66 -2.77 -1.15
C ARG A 48 -10.75 -2.69 -0.08
N VAL A 49 -11.04 -1.48 0.41
CA VAL A 49 -12.09 -1.23 1.41
C VAL A 49 -13.43 -0.99 0.73
N ARG A 50 -13.43 -0.20 -0.36
CA ARG A 50 -14.59 0.05 -1.21
C ARG A 50 -14.14 0.33 -2.65
N HIS A 51 -15.08 0.57 -3.55
CA HIS A 51 -14.75 0.93 -4.91
C HIS A 51 -13.79 2.14 -4.95
N ASN A 52 -12.69 2.02 -5.70
CA ASN A 52 -11.66 3.05 -5.85
C ASN A 52 -10.98 3.51 -4.53
N ASP A 53 -11.06 2.72 -3.47
CA ASP A 53 -10.47 3.03 -2.16
C ASP A 53 -9.79 1.79 -1.57
N CYS A 54 -8.47 1.84 -1.49
CA CYS A 54 -7.63 0.77 -0.97
C CYS A 54 -6.78 1.27 0.21
N LEU A 55 -6.67 0.44 1.24
CA LEU A 55 -5.94 0.70 2.46
C LEU A 55 -4.55 0.05 2.39
N ILE A 56 -3.52 0.81 2.78
CA ILE A 56 -2.14 0.35 2.91
C ILE A 56 -1.84 -0.02 4.35
N ASN A 57 -1.00 -1.05 4.55
CA ASN A 57 -0.48 -1.49 5.85
C ASN A 57 -1.58 -1.78 6.90
N GLY A 58 -2.79 -2.15 6.45
CA GLY A 58 -3.93 -2.33 7.34
C GLY A 58 -4.31 -1.08 8.13
N GLY A 59 -3.89 0.11 7.68
CA GLY A 59 -4.08 1.39 8.36
C GLY A 59 -3.05 1.68 9.45
N LYS A 60 -2.12 0.76 9.72
CA LYS A 60 -1.07 0.93 10.73
C LYS A 60 -0.09 2.03 10.32
N PRO A 61 0.48 2.74 11.30
CA PRO A 61 1.51 3.74 11.06
C PRO A 61 2.71 3.13 10.35
N MET A 62 3.18 3.81 9.33
CA MET A 62 4.48 3.58 8.68
C MET A 62 5.46 4.62 9.21
N ARG A 63 6.57 4.20 9.81
CA ARG A 63 7.63 5.10 10.30
C ARG A 63 8.46 5.67 9.14
N ALA A 64 9.26 6.69 9.41
CA ALA A 64 10.20 7.26 8.44
C ALA A 64 11.09 6.17 7.82
N GLY A 65 11.12 6.11 6.49
CA GLY A 65 11.89 5.11 5.73
C GLY A 65 11.26 3.72 5.63
N GLU A 66 10.14 3.45 6.31
CA GLU A 66 9.47 2.16 6.20
C GLU A 66 8.87 1.95 4.80
N VAL A 67 8.95 0.70 4.34
CA VAL A 67 8.49 0.27 3.03
C VAL A 67 7.49 -0.86 3.16
N VAL A 68 6.31 -0.68 2.55
CA VAL A 68 5.34 -1.75 2.35
C VAL A 68 5.40 -2.19 0.89
N SER A 69 5.94 -3.38 0.68
CA SER A 69 6.08 -3.99 -0.64
C SER A 69 5.12 -5.15 -0.83
N PHE A 70 4.42 -5.16 -1.97
CA PHE A 70 3.59 -6.27 -2.40
C PHE A 70 3.63 -6.44 -3.92
N LEU A 71 3.34 -7.65 -4.36
CA LEU A 71 3.23 -8.02 -5.77
C LEU A 71 1.76 -8.25 -6.10
N TYR A 72 1.34 -7.77 -7.27
CA TYR A 72 0.07 -8.15 -7.87
C TYR A 72 0.28 -8.55 -9.32
N ALA A 73 -0.66 -9.30 -9.88
CA ALA A 73 -0.58 -9.73 -11.27
C ALA A 73 -1.88 -9.49 -11.99
N ASN A 74 -1.81 -8.82 -13.13
CA ASN A 74 -2.96 -8.54 -13.97
C ASN A 74 -2.50 -8.25 -15.41
N SER A 75 -3.44 -8.14 -16.36
CA SER A 75 -3.15 -7.83 -17.75
C SER A 75 -2.52 -6.45 -17.97
N PHE A 76 -2.72 -5.51 -17.04
CA PHE A 76 -2.18 -4.15 -17.11
C PHE A 76 -1.89 -3.60 -15.71
N PRO A 77 -0.97 -2.62 -15.58
CA PRO A 77 -0.71 -2.00 -14.30
C PRO A 77 -1.83 -1.04 -13.88
N TYR A 78 -2.17 -1.02 -12.60
CA TYR A 78 -3.06 -0.01 -12.02
C TYR A 78 -2.28 1.22 -11.57
N ARG A 79 -2.79 2.41 -11.89
CA ARG A 79 -2.29 3.67 -11.34
C ARG A 79 -2.82 3.86 -9.93
N LEU A 80 -1.93 3.73 -8.94
CA LEU A 80 -2.25 3.98 -7.54
C LEU A 80 -1.87 5.42 -7.19
N SER A 81 -2.75 6.13 -6.49
CA SER A 81 -2.46 7.50 -6.03
C SER A 81 -2.98 7.70 -4.61
N VAL A 82 -2.19 8.33 -3.75
CA VAL A 82 -2.60 8.65 -2.38
C VAL A 82 -3.80 9.59 -2.40
N THR A 83 -4.79 9.30 -1.55
CA THR A 83 -5.96 10.14 -1.32
C THR A 83 -6.03 10.69 0.09
N VAL A 84 -5.69 9.85 1.07
CA VAL A 84 -5.63 10.22 2.47
C VAL A 84 -4.35 9.61 3.04
N ALA A 85 -3.64 10.40 3.82
CA ALA A 85 -2.49 10.00 4.60
C ALA A 85 -2.46 10.92 5.82
N THR A 86 -2.42 10.35 7.02
CA THR A 86 -2.54 11.12 8.26
C THR A 86 -1.22 11.03 9.01
N CYS A 87 -0.61 12.17 9.29
CA CYS A 87 0.54 12.23 10.19
C CYS A 87 0.07 11.88 11.61
N VAL A 88 0.80 10.99 12.27
CA VAL A 88 0.54 10.59 13.66
C VAL A 88 1.83 10.66 14.46
N ASP A 89 1.70 10.93 15.74
CA ASP A 89 2.84 10.92 16.66
C ASP A 89 3.36 9.48 16.81
N PRO A 90 4.66 9.22 16.54
CA PRO A 90 5.21 7.87 16.59
C PRO A 90 5.22 7.28 18.00
N ASP A 91 5.20 8.13 19.03
CA ASP A 91 5.15 7.72 20.44
C ASP A 91 3.75 7.27 20.87
N THR A 92 2.69 7.73 20.20
CA THR A 92 1.30 7.28 20.43
C THR A 92 0.94 6.05 19.57
N ALA A 93 1.81 5.70 18.62
CA ALA A 93 1.65 4.57 17.71
C ALA A 93 2.15 3.22 18.28
N ALA A 94 2.79 3.22 19.45
CA ALA A 94 3.22 2.02 20.16
C ALA A 94 2.28 1.76 21.37
N PRO A 95 1.88 0.50 21.64
CA PRO A 95 1.26 0.14 22.91
C PRO A 95 2.25 0.22 24.08
#